data_AF-A0AAN5DE54-F1
#
_entry.id   AF-A0AAN5DE54-F1
#
_cell.length_a   1.000
_cell.length_b   1.000
_cell.length_c   1.000
_cell.angle_alpha   90.00
_cell.angle_beta   90.00
_cell.angle_gamma   90.00
#
_symmetry.space_group_name_H-M   'P 1'
#
loop_
_entity.id
_entity.type
_entity.pdbx_description
1 polymer ?
#
loop_
_entity_poly.entity_id
_entity_poly.type
_entity_poly.pdbx_seq_one_letter_code
_entity_poly.pdbx_strand_id
1 'polypeptide(L)'
;SRDTTPENREFFKNELANAIREIRADHDAMANANRQEMDSWYKMKVQEIQTQSARQNMEQEHQKDEVKRLRTQASELRSQLADLEGRNALLEKQIEDLNYQLEDDQRSYEAQLNDRDAQIRRYREEAQALMVELQMLLDQKQTLDAEMSIYRKLLDGANDDGQGGLRQLVEQVVKTTGLTEVADTETMRVVKGETSSRTSYTRSAKGNVSIQETDAGGKFVVLENTHRGKEEPIGGWKLKRKIDNKREIVYTFPADFVLKPSARVKIFARGAGAASPPDVLVMDGDDTFGVGSNVNTLLYNKEGEERATHIQRSSQSGSTN
;
A
#
# COMPACT_ATOMS: atom_id res chain seq x y z
N SER A 1 -130.93 -4.47 -26.44
CA SER A 1 -131.41 -3.21 -25.82
C SER A 1 -130.20 -2.35 -25.50
N ARG A 2 -129.93 -1.34 -26.34
CA ARG A 2 -129.00 -0.26 -25.98
C ARG A 2 -129.76 0.61 -24.99
N ASP A 3 -129.43 0.48 -23.71
CA ASP A 3 -129.93 1.38 -22.68
C ASP A 3 -129.17 2.71 -22.83
N THR A 4 -129.80 3.70 -23.47
CA THR A 4 -129.20 5.01 -23.74
C THR A 4 -129.80 6.09 -22.85
N THR A 5 -129.80 5.85 -21.54
CA THR A 5 -130.13 6.89 -20.56
C THR A 5 -129.04 7.96 -20.55
N PRO A 6 -129.39 9.26 -20.48
CA PRO A 6 -128.43 10.37 -20.44
C PRO A 6 -127.38 10.21 -19.32
N GLU A 7 -127.79 9.62 -18.20
CA GLU A 7 -126.97 9.37 -17.01
C GLU A 7 -125.86 8.34 -17.27
N ASN A 8 -126.13 7.24 -17.97
CA ASN A 8 -125.09 6.27 -18.35
C ASN A 8 -124.07 6.89 -19.30
N ARG A 9 -124.53 7.76 -20.21
CA ARG A 9 -123.63 8.46 -21.15
C ARG A 9 -122.74 9.48 -20.43
N GLU A 10 -123.27 10.21 -19.47
CA GLU A 10 -122.50 11.14 -18.61
C GLU A 10 -121.53 10.40 -17.69
N PHE A 11 -121.93 9.26 -17.12
CA PHE A 11 -121.07 8.41 -16.29
C PHE A 11 -119.84 7.92 -17.05
N PHE A 12 -120.01 7.29 -18.23
CA PHE A 12 -118.88 6.85 -19.04
C PHE A 12 -118.01 8.01 -19.56
N LYS A 13 -118.60 9.18 -19.78
CA LYS A 13 -117.88 10.37 -20.22
C LYS A 13 -117.02 10.95 -19.09
N ASN A 14 -117.52 10.96 -17.86
CA ASN A 14 -116.75 11.33 -16.66
C ASN A 14 -115.67 10.30 -16.35
N GLU A 15 -115.95 9.01 -16.47
CA GLU A 15 -114.97 7.95 -16.23
C GLU A 15 -113.83 8.00 -17.26
N LEU A 16 -114.17 8.20 -18.54
CA LEU A 16 -113.17 8.41 -19.59
C LEU A 16 -112.37 9.70 -19.35
N ALA A 17 -113.03 10.78 -18.93
CA ALA A 17 -112.36 12.04 -18.61
C ALA A 17 -111.42 11.90 -17.40
N ASN A 18 -111.80 11.13 -16.39
CA ASN A 18 -110.96 10.82 -15.23
C ASN A 18 -109.76 9.94 -15.62
N ALA A 19 -109.97 8.86 -16.37
CA ALA A 19 -108.90 8.00 -16.87
C ALA A 19 -107.90 8.78 -17.75
N ILE A 20 -108.37 9.69 -18.61
CA ILE A 20 -107.49 10.57 -19.40
C ILE A 20 -106.71 11.53 -18.49
N ARG A 21 -107.35 12.04 -17.42
CA ARG A 21 -106.70 12.96 -16.46
C ARG A 21 -105.63 12.24 -15.63
N GLU A 22 -105.90 11.00 -15.24
CA GLU A 22 -104.98 10.11 -14.54
C GLU A 22 -103.79 9.72 -15.43
N ILE A 23 -104.02 9.28 -16.67
CA ILE A 23 -102.96 8.99 -17.65
C ILE A 23 -102.06 10.23 -17.89
N ARG A 24 -102.65 11.43 -17.95
CA ARG A 24 -101.87 12.68 -18.07
C ARG A 24 -101.07 12.95 -16.81
N ALA A 25 -101.66 12.79 -15.62
CA ALA A 25 -100.95 13.00 -14.35
C ALA A 25 -99.78 12.01 -14.20
N ASP A 26 -99.98 10.74 -14.55
CA ASP A 26 -98.93 9.72 -14.55
C ASP A 26 -97.83 10.02 -15.57
N HIS A 27 -98.21 10.45 -16.77
CA HIS A 27 -97.24 10.86 -17.80
C HIS A 27 -96.44 12.08 -17.35
N ASP A 28 -97.07 13.09 -16.75
CA ASP A 28 -96.40 14.27 -16.21
C ASP A 28 -95.50 13.93 -15.02
N ALA A 29 -95.92 12.99 -14.16
CA ALA A 29 -95.11 12.46 -13.08
C ALA A 29 -93.88 11.70 -13.61
N MET A 30 -94.06 10.82 -14.59
CA MET A 30 -92.96 10.11 -15.26
C MET A 30 -92.00 11.07 -15.96
N ALA A 31 -92.51 12.08 -16.67
CA ALA A 31 -91.69 13.08 -17.34
C ALA A 31 -90.88 13.91 -16.34
N ASN A 32 -91.47 14.31 -15.21
CA ASN A 32 -90.77 15.01 -14.14
C ASN A 32 -89.73 14.13 -13.44
N ALA A 33 -90.04 12.85 -13.17
CA ALA A 33 -89.11 11.90 -12.58
C ALA A 33 -87.89 11.70 -13.50
N ASN A 34 -88.12 11.42 -14.79
CA ASN A 34 -87.05 11.25 -15.77
C ASN A 34 -86.20 12.51 -15.92
N ARG A 35 -86.81 13.71 -15.86
CA ARG A 35 -86.08 14.97 -15.86
C ARG A 35 -85.19 15.14 -14.63
N GLN A 36 -85.70 14.83 -13.44
CA GLN A 36 -84.93 14.90 -12.19
C GLN A 36 -83.78 13.89 -12.17
N GLU A 37 -84.02 12.67 -12.64
CA GLU A 37 -83.00 11.63 -12.78
C GLU A 37 -81.91 12.07 -13.76
N MET A 38 -82.28 12.62 -14.92
CA MET A 38 -81.32 13.18 -15.87
C MET A 38 -80.50 14.32 -15.25
N ASP A 39 -81.15 15.30 -14.62
CA ASP A 39 -80.44 16.43 -13.98
C ASP A 39 -79.49 15.95 -12.87
N SER A 40 -79.92 14.98 -12.06
CA SER A 40 -79.10 14.36 -11.02
C SER A 40 -77.90 13.63 -11.63
N TRP A 41 -78.13 12.83 -12.67
CA TRP A 41 -77.08 12.09 -13.37
C TRP A 41 -76.06 13.04 -14.01
N TYR A 42 -76.51 14.10 -14.69
CA TYR A 42 -75.61 15.12 -15.26
C TYR A 42 -74.79 15.83 -14.19
N LYS A 43 -75.41 16.23 -13.08
CA LYS A 43 -74.69 16.87 -11.95
C LYS A 43 -73.63 15.94 -11.38
N MET A 44 -73.98 14.67 -11.14
CA MET A 44 -73.04 13.66 -10.66
C MET A 44 -71.90 13.46 -11.67
N LYS A 45 -72.20 13.38 -12.97
CA LYS A 45 -71.17 13.17 -13.99
C LYS A 45 -70.21 14.36 -14.12
N VAL A 46 -70.74 15.58 -14.04
CA VAL A 46 -69.93 16.81 -14.02
C VAL A 46 -69.04 16.84 -12.78
N GLN A 47 -69.58 16.50 -11.60
CA GLN A 47 -68.80 16.43 -10.36
C GLN A 47 -67.69 15.37 -10.43
N GLU A 48 -67.97 14.20 -11.01
CA GLU A 48 -66.98 13.15 -11.23
C GLU A 48 -65.84 13.65 -12.14
N ILE A 49 -66.17 14.31 -13.26
CA ILE A 49 -65.17 14.88 -14.17
C ILE A 49 -64.35 15.97 -13.47
N GLN A 50 -64.98 16.85 -12.69
CA GLN A 50 -64.29 17.91 -11.95
C GLN A 50 -63.32 17.35 -10.90
N THR A 51 -63.76 16.36 -10.13
CA THR A 51 -62.92 15.71 -9.11
C THR A 51 -61.76 14.93 -9.74
N GLN A 52 -62.01 14.21 -10.85
CA GLN A 52 -60.97 13.54 -11.61
C GLN A 52 -59.96 14.52 -12.20
N SER A 53 -60.42 15.63 -12.79
CA SER A 53 -59.56 16.70 -13.32
C SER A 53 -58.72 17.34 -12.22
N ALA A 54 -59.31 17.61 -11.05
CA ALA A 54 -58.59 18.18 -9.91
C ALA A 54 -57.48 17.23 -9.43
N ARG A 55 -57.78 15.92 -9.34
CA ARG A 55 -56.79 14.90 -8.99
C ARG A 55 -55.66 14.81 -10.01
N GLN A 56 -55.98 14.79 -11.30
CA GLN A 56 -54.98 14.76 -12.37
C GLN A 56 -54.08 16.00 -12.34
N ASN A 57 -54.64 17.19 -12.08
CA ASN A 57 -53.85 18.42 -11.96
C ASN A 57 -52.89 18.38 -10.77
N MET A 58 -53.33 17.89 -9.60
CA MET A 58 -52.47 17.72 -8.44
C MET A 58 -51.32 16.75 -8.71
N GLU A 59 -51.62 15.63 -9.37
CA GLU A 59 -50.60 14.62 -9.70
C GLU A 59 -49.60 15.14 -10.75
N GLN A 60 -50.06 15.90 -11.75
CA GLN A 60 -49.18 16.57 -12.69
C GLN A 60 -48.27 17.60 -12.02
N GLU A 61 -48.79 18.36 -11.05
CA GLU A 61 -47.98 19.34 -10.33
C GLU A 61 -46.92 18.67 -9.46
N HIS A 62 -47.30 17.59 -8.75
CA HIS A 62 -46.34 16.77 -8.02
C HIS A 62 -45.24 16.20 -8.92
N GLN A 63 -45.59 15.67 -10.10
CA GLN A 63 -44.61 15.17 -11.06
C GLN A 63 -43.68 16.28 -11.57
N LYS A 64 -44.20 17.49 -11.83
CA LYS A 64 -43.37 18.63 -12.23
C LYS A 64 -42.38 19.02 -11.14
N ASP A 65 -42.82 19.06 -9.89
CA ASP A 65 -41.94 19.42 -8.78
C ASP A 65 -40.86 18.36 -8.54
N GLU A 66 -41.20 17.07 -8.69
CA GLU A 66 -40.20 16.00 -8.61
C GLU A 66 -39.18 16.09 -9.75
N VAL A 67 -39.61 16.40 -10.97
CA VAL A 67 -38.69 16.65 -12.10
C VAL A 67 -37.77 17.84 -11.82
N LYS A 68 -38.27 18.94 -11.24
CA LYS A 68 -37.43 20.07 -10.85
C LYS A 68 -36.41 19.66 -9.80
N ARG A 69 -36.84 18.93 -8.76
CA ARG A 69 -35.97 18.44 -7.67
C ARG A 69 -34.84 17.56 -8.23
N LEU A 70 -35.17 16.60 -9.09
CA LEU A 70 -34.20 15.71 -9.72
C LEU A 70 -33.22 16.47 -10.63
N ARG A 71 -33.69 17.51 -11.34
CA ARG A 71 -32.81 18.37 -12.15
C ARG A 71 -31.80 19.13 -11.30
N THR A 72 -32.24 19.71 -10.18
CA THR A 72 -31.35 20.40 -9.24
C THR A 72 -30.31 19.44 -8.67
N GLN A 73 -30.75 18.27 -8.19
CA GLN A 73 -29.86 17.25 -7.67
C GLN A 73 -28.83 16.76 -8.72
N ALA A 74 -29.26 16.59 -9.97
CA ALA A 74 -28.36 16.22 -11.05
C ALA A 74 -27.33 17.33 -11.37
N SER A 75 -27.71 18.60 -11.22
CA SER A 75 -26.79 19.73 -11.39
C SER A 75 -25.76 19.79 -10.26
N GLU A 76 -26.20 19.60 -9.01
CA GLU A 76 -25.32 19.56 -7.83
C GLU A 76 -24.31 18.42 -7.93
N LEU A 77 -24.76 17.21 -8.28
CA LEU A 77 -23.88 16.05 -8.46
C LEU A 77 -22.86 16.28 -9.58
N ARG A 78 -23.25 16.94 -10.69
CA ARG A 78 -22.30 17.30 -11.75
C ARG A 78 -21.25 18.30 -11.28
N SER A 79 -21.64 19.29 -10.47
CA SER A 79 -20.69 20.24 -9.89
C SER A 79 -19.71 19.54 -8.96
N GLN A 80 -20.20 18.67 -8.07
CA GLN A 80 -19.35 17.90 -7.15
C GLN A 80 -18.39 16.98 -7.91
N LEU A 81 -18.84 16.35 -9.00
CA LEU A 81 -17.98 15.55 -9.86
C LEU A 81 -16.85 16.40 -10.44
N ALA A 82 -17.16 17.57 -11.00
CA ALA A 82 -16.16 18.48 -11.57
C ALA A 82 -15.15 18.97 -10.52
N ASP A 83 -15.60 19.27 -9.30
CA ASP A 83 -14.72 19.67 -8.19
C ASP A 83 -13.77 18.52 -7.79
N LEU A 84 -14.28 17.29 -7.72
CA LEU A 84 -13.49 16.10 -7.39
C LEU A 84 -12.49 15.77 -8.50
N GLU A 85 -12.88 15.87 -9.77
CA GLU A 85 -12.00 15.70 -10.92
C GLU A 85 -10.86 16.74 -10.90
N GLY A 86 -11.18 18.01 -10.63
CA GLY A 86 -10.20 19.07 -10.50
C GLY A 86 -9.22 18.83 -9.35
N ARG A 87 -9.73 18.38 -8.19
CA ARG A 87 -8.88 18.01 -7.05
C ARG A 87 -7.98 16.82 -7.36
N ASN A 88 -8.49 15.82 -8.08
CA ASN A 88 -7.71 14.65 -8.45
C ASN A 88 -6.57 15.02 -9.41
N ALA A 89 -6.85 15.85 -10.43
CA ALA A 89 -5.82 16.36 -11.34
C ALA A 89 -4.73 17.16 -10.61
N LEU A 90 -5.11 17.95 -9.59
CA LEU A 90 -4.14 18.68 -8.77
C LEU A 90 -3.25 17.72 -7.95
N LEU A 91 -3.83 16.67 -7.35
CA LEU A 91 -3.09 15.68 -6.57
C LEU A 91 -2.16 14.85 -7.46
N GLU A 92 -2.60 14.46 -8.66
CA GLU A 92 -1.78 13.77 -9.65
C GLU A 92 -0.56 14.61 -10.04
N LYS A 93 -0.76 15.92 -10.30
CA LYS A 93 0.35 16.85 -10.57
C LYS A 93 1.30 16.96 -9.39
N GLN A 94 0.79 17.05 -8.16
CA GLN A 94 1.66 17.11 -6.97
C GLN A 94 2.49 15.84 -6.79
N ILE A 95 1.93 14.67 -7.10
CA ILE A 95 2.68 13.41 -7.10
C ILE A 95 3.78 13.42 -8.15
N GLU A 96 3.49 13.91 -9.36
CA GLU A 96 4.49 14.04 -10.42
C GLU A 96 5.63 14.99 -10.03
N ASP A 97 5.31 16.17 -9.50
CA ASP A 97 6.30 17.15 -9.02
C ASP A 97 7.19 16.56 -7.90
N LEU A 98 6.59 15.84 -6.94
CA LEU A 98 7.32 15.19 -5.85
C LEU A 98 8.21 14.04 -6.34
N ASN A 99 7.76 13.26 -7.32
CA ASN A 99 8.58 12.22 -7.93
C ASN A 99 9.78 12.82 -8.66
N TYR A 100 9.58 13.92 -9.40
CA TYR A 100 10.67 14.65 -10.06
C TYR A 100 11.71 15.16 -9.06
N GLN A 101 11.25 15.75 -7.94
CA GLN A 101 12.13 16.20 -6.86
C GLN A 101 12.90 15.04 -6.24
N LEU A 102 12.23 13.93 -5.94
CA LEU A 102 12.85 12.75 -5.35
C LEU A 102 13.95 12.17 -6.26
N GLU A 103 13.68 12.07 -7.57
CA GLU A 103 14.67 11.59 -8.54
C GLU A 103 15.87 12.54 -8.64
N ASP A 104 15.64 13.85 -8.58
CA ASP A 104 16.72 14.83 -8.64
C ASP A 104 17.60 14.79 -7.39
N ASP A 105 16.98 14.72 -6.20
CA ASP A 105 17.68 14.55 -4.93
C ASP A 105 18.47 13.24 -4.91
N GLN A 106 17.91 12.14 -5.40
CA GLN A 106 18.63 10.87 -5.54
C GLN A 106 19.87 11.00 -6.42
N ARG A 107 19.74 11.62 -7.61
CA ARG A 107 20.89 11.87 -8.49
C ARG A 107 21.96 12.73 -7.81
N SER A 108 21.53 13.77 -7.09
CA SER A 108 22.44 14.66 -6.34
C SER A 108 23.19 13.90 -5.23
N TYR A 109 22.49 13.09 -4.43
CA TYR A 109 23.13 12.31 -3.37
C TYR A 109 24.05 11.22 -3.91
N GLU A 110 23.68 10.54 -5.01
CA GLU A 110 24.56 9.55 -5.65
C GLU A 110 25.82 10.21 -6.22
N ALA A 111 25.71 11.41 -6.81
CA ALA A 111 26.88 12.18 -7.25
C ALA A 111 27.79 12.57 -6.08
N GLN A 112 27.22 13.04 -4.97
CA GLN A 112 27.99 13.37 -3.76
C GLN A 112 28.67 12.14 -3.15
N LEU A 113 27.98 11.00 -3.11
CA LEU A 113 28.55 9.75 -2.62
C LEU A 113 29.74 9.31 -3.47
N ASN A 114 29.60 9.34 -4.79
CA ASN A 114 30.67 9.01 -5.73
C ASN A 114 31.90 9.92 -5.57
N ASP A 115 31.68 11.23 -5.34
CA ASP A 115 32.77 12.17 -5.06
C ASP A 115 33.49 11.82 -3.74
N ARG A 116 32.75 11.51 -2.67
CA ARG A 116 33.35 11.07 -1.39
C ARG A 116 34.11 9.76 -1.55
N ASP A 117 33.57 8.77 -2.25
CA ASP A 117 34.25 7.51 -2.51
C ASP A 117 35.53 7.71 -3.32
N ALA A 118 35.53 8.60 -4.30
CA ALA A 118 36.72 8.97 -5.05
C ALA A 118 37.78 9.63 -4.15
N GLN A 119 37.38 10.52 -3.24
CA GLN A 119 38.29 11.12 -2.26
C GLN A 119 38.89 10.08 -1.30
N ILE A 120 38.07 9.14 -0.80
CA ILE A 120 38.55 8.05 0.06
C ILE A 120 39.59 7.19 -0.68
N ARG A 121 39.35 6.87 -1.95
CA ARG A 121 40.32 6.12 -2.76
C ARG A 121 41.65 6.86 -2.89
N ARG A 122 41.61 8.16 -3.21
CA ARG A 122 42.82 9.01 -3.28
C ARG A 122 43.60 9.01 -1.96
N TYR A 123 42.93 9.23 -0.83
CA TYR A 123 43.61 9.21 0.46
C TYR A 123 44.18 7.84 0.83
N ARG A 124 43.54 6.75 0.40
CA ARG A 124 44.09 5.40 0.59
C ARG A 124 45.35 5.17 -0.25
N GLU A 125 45.35 5.61 -1.50
CA GLU A 125 46.52 5.54 -2.39
C GLU A 125 47.68 6.39 -1.83
N GLU A 126 47.40 7.60 -1.36
CA GLU A 126 48.39 8.48 -0.71
C GLU A 126 48.96 7.84 0.57
N ALA A 127 48.11 7.28 1.43
CA ALA A 127 48.56 6.57 2.62
C ALA A 127 49.42 5.34 2.29
N GLN A 128 49.09 4.59 1.23
CA GLN A 128 49.90 3.47 0.76
C GLN A 128 51.27 3.93 0.25
N ALA A 129 51.31 5.00 -0.54
CA ALA A 129 52.57 5.59 -1.00
C ALA A 129 53.46 6.01 0.17
N LEU A 130 52.87 6.67 1.19
CA LEU A 130 53.60 7.08 2.39
C LEU A 130 54.14 5.89 3.20
N MET A 131 53.36 4.80 3.31
CA MET A 131 53.84 3.58 3.98
C MET A 131 55.06 2.98 3.27
N VAL A 132 55.05 2.95 1.93
CA VAL A 132 56.20 2.46 1.14
C VAL A 132 57.42 3.36 1.34
N GLU A 133 57.24 4.68 1.27
CA GLU A 133 58.34 5.64 1.51
C GLU A 133 58.93 5.50 2.91
N LEU A 134 58.08 5.33 3.93
CA LEU A 134 58.51 5.13 5.31
C LEU A 134 59.25 3.79 5.49
N GLN A 135 58.84 2.73 4.81
CA GLN A 135 59.55 1.45 4.81
C GLN A 135 60.94 1.59 4.17
N MET A 136 61.04 2.25 3.00
CA MET A 136 62.34 2.50 2.35
C MET A 136 63.29 3.30 3.26
N LEU A 137 62.77 4.31 3.96
CA LEU A 137 63.55 5.11 4.90
C LEU A 137 63.99 4.29 6.11
N LEU A 138 63.13 3.40 6.62
CA LEU A 138 63.45 2.49 7.72
C LEU A 138 64.58 1.53 7.31
N ASP A 139 64.52 0.93 6.12
CA ASP A 139 65.55 0.05 5.60
C ASP A 139 66.89 0.78 5.44
N GLN A 140 66.86 2.02 4.93
CA GLN A 140 68.06 2.87 4.87
C GLN A 140 68.63 3.15 6.25
N LYS A 141 67.79 3.47 7.24
CA LYS A 141 68.21 3.71 8.63
C LYS A 141 68.85 2.46 9.24
N GLN A 142 68.26 1.28 9.02
CA GLN A 142 68.83 0.01 9.50
C GLN A 142 70.20 -0.26 8.88
N THR A 143 70.38 0.07 7.60
CA THR A 143 71.68 -0.03 6.91
C THR A 143 72.72 0.88 7.57
N LEU A 144 72.37 2.16 7.79
CA LEU A 144 73.26 3.12 8.45
C LEU A 144 73.60 2.74 9.89
N ASP A 145 72.65 2.20 10.65
CA ASP A 145 72.90 1.69 12.00
C ASP A 145 73.89 0.51 12.01
N ALA A 146 73.77 -0.38 11.03
CA ALA A 146 74.70 -1.50 10.85
C ALA A 146 76.12 -0.96 10.54
N GLU A 147 76.24 0.01 9.64
CA GLU A 147 77.52 0.68 9.34
C GLU A 147 78.12 1.35 10.59
N MET A 148 77.33 2.14 11.34
CA MET A 148 77.77 2.76 12.59
C MET A 148 78.22 1.72 13.63
N SER A 149 77.54 0.58 13.73
CA SER A 149 77.94 -0.51 14.62
C SER A 149 79.30 -1.10 14.22
N ILE A 150 79.53 -1.30 12.92
CA ILE A 150 80.83 -1.74 12.38
C ILE A 150 81.91 -0.70 12.71
N TYR A 151 81.66 0.59 12.45
CA TYR A 151 82.61 1.65 12.75
C TYR A 151 82.96 1.71 14.24
N ARG A 152 81.99 1.57 15.15
CA ARG A 152 82.24 1.49 16.60
C ARG A 152 83.10 0.28 16.96
N LYS A 153 82.80 -0.91 16.43
CA LYS A 153 83.58 -2.12 16.67
C LYS A 153 85.00 -2.04 16.11
N LEU A 154 85.19 -1.36 14.98
CA LEU A 154 86.52 -1.11 14.40
C LEU A 154 87.35 -0.16 15.28
N LEU A 155 86.70 0.87 15.85
CA LEU A 155 87.33 1.79 16.81
C LEU A 155 87.66 1.10 18.15
N ASP A 156 86.78 0.22 18.64
CA ASP A 156 87.01 -0.57 19.85
C ASP A 156 88.12 -1.63 19.64
N GLY A 157 88.16 -2.27 18.46
CA GLY A 157 89.17 -3.26 18.07
C GLY A 157 90.51 -2.69 17.60
N ALA A 158 90.61 -1.37 17.40
CA ALA A 158 91.90 -0.72 17.16
C ALA A 158 92.79 -0.69 18.43
N ASN A 159 92.27 -1.14 19.58
CA ASN A 159 92.98 -1.22 20.85
C ASN A 159 93.35 -2.65 21.30
N ASP A 160 93.02 -3.70 20.55
CA ASP A 160 93.44 -5.07 20.90
C ASP A 160 93.69 -5.91 19.63
N ASP A 161 94.90 -6.47 19.54
CA ASP A 161 95.47 -7.14 18.38
C ASP A 161 94.61 -8.32 17.87
N GLY A 162 94.23 -8.32 16.59
CA GLY A 162 93.68 -9.54 15.99
C GLY A 162 92.93 -9.38 14.68
N GLN A 163 93.67 -9.59 13.58
CA GLN A 163 93.24 -9.65 12.17
C GLN A 163 92.10 -10.67 11.85
N GLY A 164 91.50 -11.33 12.85
CA GLY A 164 90.41 -12.31 12.73
C GLY A 164 88.99 -11.76 12.98
N GLY A 165 88.82 -10.65 13.71
CA GLY A 165 87.51 -10.13 14.11
C GLY A 165 86.69 -9.50 12.97
N LEU A 166 87.36 -8.86 12.00
CA LEU A 166 86.69 -8.19 10.88
C LEU A 166 85.93 -9.16 9.95
N ARG A 167 86.51 -10.34 9.66
CA ARG A 167 85.87 -11.34 8.78
C ARG A 167 84.61 -11.91 9.40
N GLN A 168 84.62 -12.15 10.72
CA GLN A 168 83.49 -12.71 11.44
C GLN A 168 82.33 -11.69 11.60
N LEU A 169 82.67 -10.40 11.72
CA LEU A 169 81.68 -9.32 11.76
C LEU A 169 80.97 -9.10 10.42
N VAL A 170 81.71 -9.16 9.31
CA VAL A 170 81.13 -9.07 7.95
C VAL A 170 80.17 -10.25 7.69
N GLU A 171 80.52 -11.46 8.13
CA GLU A 171 79.66 -12.64 7.98
C GLU A 171 78.38 -12.57 8.84
N GLN A 172 78.47 -11.99 10.05
CA GLN A 172 77.31 -11.80 10.91
C GLN A 172 76.34 -10.74 10.37
N VAL A 173 76.85 -9.72 9.67
CA VAL A 173 76.02 -8.67 9.04
C VAL A 173 75.32 -9.20 7.79
N VAL A 174 75.99 -10.01 6.96
CA VAL A 174 75.37 -10.71 5.81
C VAL A 174 74.24 -11.64 6.27
N LYS A 175 74.35 -12.24 7.46
CA LYS A 175 73.25 -13.00 8.07
C LYS A 175 72.11 -12.11 8.56
N THR A 176 72.36 -10.91 9.06
CA THR A 176 71.30 -10.00 9.50
C THR A 176 70.58 -9.28 8.36
N THR A 177 71.26 -8.98 7.23
CA THR A 177 70.62 -8.46 6.01
C THR A 177 70.03 -9.57 5.13
N GLY A 178 70.45 -10.83 5.29
CA GLY A 178 69.87 -12.00 4.61
C GLY A 178 68.67 -12.64 5.31
N LEU A 179 68.25 -12.14 6.47
CA LEU A 179 67.09 -12.63 7.23
C LEU A 179 65.77 -11.92 6.88
N THR A 180 65.77 -10.97 5.96
CA THR A 180 64.57 -10.26 5.49
C THR A 180 63.86 -10.92 4.30
N GLU A 181 64.36 -12.05 3.79
CA GLU A 181 63.71 -12.78 2.66
C GLU A 181 62.75 -13.91 3.06
N VAL A 182 62.47 -14.16 4.36
CA VAL A 182 61.58 -15.28 4.78
C VAL A 182 60.53 -14.90 5.82
N ALA A 183 59.95 -13.71 5.71
CA ALA A 183 58.76 -13.33 6.50
C ALA A 183 57.64 -12.71 5.65
N ASP A 184 57.60 -13.05 4.34
CA ASP A 184 56.64 -12.48 3.38
C ASP A 184 55.56 -13.49 2.94
N THR A 185 55.21 -14.45 3.79
CA THR A 185 54.07 -15.34 3.58
C THR A 185 53.24 -15.44 4.85
N GLU A 186 52.02 -14.88 4.79
CA GLU A 186 51.00 -14.70 5.84
C GLU A 186 51.05 -13.30 6.48
N THR A 187 50.25 -12.30 6.12
CA THR A 187 48.86 -12.32 5.64
C THR A 187 48.57 -11.11 4.75
N MET A 188 48.93 -11.17 3.47
CA MET A 188 48.24 -10.35 2.48
C MET A 188 46.96 -11.07 2.08
N ARG A 189 45.98 -11.10 3.00
CA ARG A 189 44.59 -11.29 2.61
C ARG A 189 44.24 -10.05 1.81
N VAL A 190 44.37 -10.15 0.49
CA VAL A 190 43.59 -9.33 -0.43
C VAL A 190 42.15 -9.48 0.05
N VAL A 191 41.65 -8.47 0.76
CA VAL A 191 40.21 -8.30 0.96
C VAL A 191 39.71 -7.98 -0.43
N LYS A 192 39.45 -9.05 -1.20
CA LYS A 192 38.66 -9.04 -2.43
C LYS A 192 37.49 -8.15 -2.09
N GLY A 193 37.40 -7.03 -2.82
CA GLY A 193 36.52 -5.92 -2.49
C GLY A 193 35.19 -6.44 -1.97
N GLU A 194 34.75 -5.91 -0.83
CA GLU A 194 33.38 -6.11 -0.39
C GLU A 194 32.51 -5.73 -1.57
N THR A 195 31.97 -6.74 -2.25
CA THR A 195 30.85 -6.58 -3.16
C THR A 195 29.79 -5.94 -2.30
N SER A 196 29.61 -4.62 -2.45
CA SER A 196 28.54 -3.88 -1.81
C SER A 196 27.22 -4.46 -2.32
N SER A 197 26.70 -5.47 -1.63
CA SER A 197 25.40 -6.05 -1.91
C SER A 197 24.35 -5.00 -1.57
N ARG A 198 23.97 -4.17 -2.54
CA ARG A 198 22.96 -3.14 -2.35
C ARG A 198 21.62 -3.85 -2.25
N THR A 199 21.06 -3.87 -1.03
CA THR A 199 19.72 -4.39 -0.76
C THR A 199 18.78 -3.20 -0.61
N SER A 200 17.79 -3.11 -1.48
CA SER A 200 16.74 -2.10 -1.44
C SER A 200 15.46 -2.68 -0.85
N TYR A 201 14.69 -1.82 -0.17
CA TYR A 201 13.44 -2.20 0.47
C TYR A 201 12.34 -1.22 0.05
N THR A 202 11.18 -1.73 -0.36
CA THR A 202 9.99 -0.93 -0.65
C THR A 202 8.83 -1.46 0.19
N ARG A 203 8.09 -0.56 0.85
CA ARG A 203 7.02 -0.93 1.78
C ARG A 203 5.75 -0.15 1.49
N SER A 204 4.61 -0.79 1.61
CA SER A 204 3.30 -0.15 1.52
C SER A 204 2.31 -0.82 2.44
N ALA A 205 1.32 -0.08 2.95
CA ALA A 205 0.24 -0.60 3.77
C ALA A 205 -1.08 0.10 3.42
N LYS A 206 -2.17 -0.66 3.46
CA LYS A 206 -3.56 -0.24 3.27
C LYS A 206 -4.31 -0.59 4.54
N GLY A 207 -4.62 0.42 5.35
CA GLY A 207 -5.30 0.27 6.64
C GLY A 207 -4.32 0.25 7.82
N ASN A 208 -4.71 -0.44 8.89
CA ASN A 208 -4.09 -0.31 10.21
C ASN A 208 -2.84 -1.18 10.42
N VAL A 209 -2.57 -2.15 9.55
CA VAL A 209 -1.51 -3.15 9.76
C VAL A 209 -0.45 -3.03 8.69
N SER A 210 0.81 -2.96 9.10
CA SER A 210 1.98 -2.84 8.23
C SER A 210 3.00 -3.93 8.49
N ILE A 211 3.83 -4.25 7.49
CA ILE A 211 4.98 -5.14 7.63
C ILE A 211 6.18 -4.29 8.07
N GLN A 212 6.53 -4.37 9.35
CA GLN A 212 7.57 -3.54 9.97
C GLN A 212 8.98 -4.10 9.75
N GLU A 213 9.15 -5.40 9.67
CA GLU A 213 10.47 -5.99 9.48
C GLU A 213 10.37 -7.36 8.82
N THR A 214 11.37 -7.68 8.00
CA THR A 214 11.59 -9.04 7.53
C THR A 214 13.06 -9.34 7.70
N ASP A 215 13.36 -10.47 8.34
CA ASP A 215 14.73 -10.91 8.51
C ASP A 215 15.35 -11.29 7.15
N ALA A 216 16.57 -10.80 6.89
CA ALA A 216 17.28 -11.08 5.64
C ALA A 216 17.68 -12.55 5.51
N GLY A 217 17.86 -13.26 6.63
CA GLY A 217 18.09 -14.70 6.70
C GLY A 217 16.80 -15.54 6.66
N GLY A 218 15.63 -14.90 6.49
CA GLY A 218 14.35 -15.60 6.43
C GLY A 218 13.94 -16.22 7.77
N LYS A 219 14.42 -15.71 8.91
CA LYS A 219 14.09 -16.29 10.23
C LYS A 219 12.75 -15.82 10.78
N PHE A 220 12.36 -14.58 10.52
CA PHE A 220 11.12 -14.01 11.04
C PHE A 220 10.57 -12.86 10.17
N VAL A 221 9.30 -12.56 10.41
CA VAL A 221 8.60 -11.37 9.90
C VAL A 221 7.91 -10.67 11.07
N VAL A 222 7.93 -9.34 11.11
CA VAL A 222 7.26 -8.53 12.13
C VAL A 222 6.16 -7.70 11.48
N LEU A 223 4.95 -7.80 12.02
CA LEU A 223 3.84 -6.92 11.71
C LEU A 223 3.61 -5.94 12.87
N GLU A 224 3.08 -4.76 12.53
CA GLU A 224 2.71 -3.72 13.47
C GLU A 224 1.32 -3.18 13.15
N ASN A 225 0.49 -3.02 14.17
CA ASN A 225 -0.71 -2.20 14.05
C ASN A 225 -0.31 -0.74 14.28
N THR A 226 -0.32 0.06 13.22
CA THR A 226 0.08 1.47 13.23
C THR A 226 -1.01 2.40 13.76
N HIS A 227 -2.23 1.87 13.99
CA HIS A 227 -3.32 2.66 14.56
C HIS A 227 -3.19 2.76 16.08
N ARG A 228 -3.33 3.97 16.62
CA ARG A 228 -3.05 4.25 18.05
C ARG A 228 -4.18 3.88 19.01
N GLY A 229 -5.41 3.73 18.52
CA GLY A 229 -6.59 3.50 19.37
C GLY A 229 -7.59 2.46 18.87
N LYS A 230 -7.28 1.70 17.82
CA LYS A 230 -8.18 0.72 17.22
C LYS A 230 -7.44 -0.60 17.06
N GLU A 231 -7.99 -1.65 17.65
CA GLU A 231 -7.50 -3.00 17.45
C GLU A 231 -7.91 -3.51 16.07
N GLU A 232 -7.06 -4.32 15.46
CA GLU A 232 -7.35 -4.92 14.15
C GLU A 232 -7.49 -6.45 14.30
N PRO A 233 -8.68 -7.00 14.03
CA PRO A 233 -8.87 -8.45 13.99
C PRO A 233 -8.23 -9.01 12.72
N ILE A 234 -7.01 -9.53 12.84
CA ILE A 234 -6.25 -10.13 11.73
C ILE A 234 -6.29 -11.66 11.73
N GLY A 235 -7.13 -12.27 12.56
CA GLY A 235 -7.28 -13.72 12.55
C GLY A 235 -7.66 -14.24 11.17
N GLY A 236 -7.13 -15.37 10.74
CA GLY A 236 -7.34 -15.92 9.39
C GLY A 236 -6.74 -15.12 8.23
N TRP A 237 -6.09 -13.98 8.47
CA TRP A 237 -5.31 -13.28 7.45
C TRP A 237 -4.13 -14.16 7.01
N LYS A 238 -3.61 -13.90 5.81
CA LYS A 238 -2.52 -14.68 5.21
C LYS A 238 -1.30 -13.81 4.95
N LEU A 239 -0.17 -14.21 5.50
CA LEU A 239 1.15 -13.67 5.17
C LEU A 239 1.76 -14.57 4.09
N LYS A 240 1.95 -14.03 2.88
CA LYS A 240 2.55 -14.72 1.75
C LYS A 240 3.92 -14.16 1.45
N ARG A 241 4.94 -15.00 1.37
CA ARG A 241 6.30 -14.62 1.00
C ARG A 241 6.73 -15.33 -0.27
N LYS A 242 6.87 -14.57 -1.35
CA LYS A 242 7.32 -15.02 -2.67
C LYS A 242 8.81 -14.74 -2.82
N ILE A 243 9.59 -15.77 -3.09
CA ILE A 243 11.05 -15.73 -3.22
C ILE A 243 11.42 -16.02 -4.68
N ASP A 244 12.09 -15.06 -5.33
CA ASP A 244 12.61 -15.12 -6.70
C ASP A 244 11.57 -15.61 -7.73
N ASN A 245 10.28 -15.34 -7.49
CA ASN A 245 9.13 -15.85 -8.27
C ASN A 245 9.07 -17.38 -8.44
N LYS A 246 9.78 -18.15 -7.59
CA LYS A 246 9.87 -19.62 -7.67
C LYS A 246 9.18 -20.32 -6.52
N ARG A 247 9.37 -19.80 -5.30
CA ARG A 247 8.82 -20.41 -4.08
C ARG A 247 7.89 -19.42 -3.41
N GLU A 248 6.73 -19.90 -2.95
CA GLU A 248 5.80 -19.14 -2.13
C GLU A 248 5.60 -19.86 -0.80
N ILE A 249 5.72 -19.12 0.29
CA ILE A 249 5.48 -19.58 1.66
C ILE A 249 4.27 -18.83 2.19
N VAL A 250 3.32 -19.55 2.79
CA VAL A 250 2.07 -18.97 3.28
C VAL A 250 1.88 -19.31 4.74
N TYR A 251 1.78 -18.29 5.58
CA TYR A 251 1.37 -18.40 6.98
C TYR A 251 -0.03 -17.84 7.17
N THR A 252 -0.88 -18.53 7.91
CA THR A 252 -2.25 -18.08 8.22
C THR A 252 -2.36 -17.78 9.71
N PHE A 253 -2.84 -16.60 10.07
CA PHE A 253 -3.02 -16.21 11.47
C PHE A 253 -4.10 -17.06 12.16
N PRO A 254 -3.95 -17.37 13.47
CA PRO A 254 -5.00 -18.04 14.25
C PRO A 254 -6.35 -17.32 14.13
N ALA A 255 -7.46 -18.07 14.08
CA ALA A 255 -8.75 -17.55 13.63
C ALA A 255 -9.30 -16.37 14.46
N ASP A 256 -8.94 -16.32 15.74
CA ASP A 256 -9.33 -15.37 16.77
C ASP A 256 -8.25 -14.32 17.09
N PHE A 257 -7.17 -14.27 16.32
CA PHE A 257 -6.07 -13.35 16.58
C PHE A 257 -6.48 -11.88 16.38
N VAL A 258 -6.21 -11.04 17.39
CA VAL A 258 -6.46 -9.60 17.35
C VAL A 258 -5.17 -8.85 17.66
N LEU A 259 -4.76 -7.97 16.76
CA LEU A 259 -3.58 -7.14 16.93
C LEU A 259 -3.97 -5.81 17.59
N LYS A 260 -3.57 -5.65 18.85
CA LYS A 260 -3.87 -4.47 19.67
C LYS A 260 -3.30 -3.17 19.07
N PRO A 261 -3.86 -1.99 19.41
CA PRO A 261 -3.34 -0.71 18.92
C PRO A 261 -1.87 -0.52 19.28
N SER A 262 -1.06 -0.02 18.34
CA SER A 262 0.39 0.18 18.51
C SER A 262 1.19 -1.08 18.90
N ALA A 263 0.57 -2.26 18.82
CA ALA A 263 1.22 -3.52 19.17
C ALA A 263 1.87 -4.17 17.95
N ARG A 264 2.82 -5.07 18.23
CA ARG A 264 3.57 -5.80 17.21
C ARG A 264 3.43 -7.28 17.44
N VAL A 265 3.43 -8.03 16.33
CA VAL A 265 3.51 -9.49 16.35
C VAL A 265 4.70 -9.92 15.50
N LYS A 266 5.57 -10.73 16.09
CA LYS A 266 6.71 -11.35 15.41
C LYS A 266 6.38 -12.81 15.10
N ILE A 267 6.46 -13.18 13.83
CA ILE A 267 6.24 -14.54 13.35
C ILE A 267 7.60 -15.14 13.03
N PHE A 268 8.03 -16.14 13.79
CA PHE A 268 9.23 -16.92 13.52
C PHE A 268 8.94 -18.10 12.59
N ALA A 269 9.94 -18.43 11.78
CA ALA A 269 10.00 -19.71 11.11
C ALA A 269 10.18 -20.86 12.12
N ARG A 270 9.78 -22.08 11.77
CA ARG A 270 9.88 -23.23 12.69
C ARG A 270 11.32 -23.43 13.14
N GLY A 271 11.56 -23.42 14.46
CA GLY A 271 12.89 -23.61 15.04
C GLY A 271 13.78 -22.35 15.07
N ALA A 272 13.33 -21.22 14.53
CA ALA A 272 14.09 -19.96 14.57
C ALA A 272 13.84 -19.13 15.85
N GLY A 273 12.85 -19.50 16.66
CA GLY A 273 12.49 -18.84 17.90
C GLY A 273 11.47 -19.64 18.71
N ALA A 274 11.14 -19.17 19.92
CA ALA A 274 10.14 -19.77 20.80
C ALA A 274 8.81 -19.01 20.71
N ALA A 275 7.69 -19.73 20.68
CA ALA A 275 6.35 -19.11 20.67
C ALA A 275 6.06 -18.46 22.03
N SER A 276 5.54 -17.24 22.01
CA SER A 276 5.03 -16.50 23.17
C SER A 276 3.85 -15.63 22.74
N PRO A 277 2.66 -16.23 22.47
CA PRO A 277 1.50 -15.49 22.01
C PRO A 277 1.01 -14.46 23.06
N PRO A 278 0.42 -13.32 22.64
CA PRO A 278 0.12 -12.97 21.25
C PRO A 278 1.30 -12.32 20.50
N ASP A 279 2.35 -11.89 21.20
CA ASP A 279 3.40 -11.05 20.63
C ASP A 279 4.38 -11.82 19.74
N VAL A 280 4.55 -13.12 20.00
CA VAL A 280 5.45 -14.00 19.24
C VAL A 280 4.72 -15.28 18.82
N LEU A 281 4.62 -15.48 17.51
CA LEU A 281 4.07 -16.67 16.87
C LEU A 281 5.18 -17.45 16.18
N VAL A 282 4.96 -18.74 15.97
CA VAL A 282 5.85 -19.62 15.21
C VAL A 282 5.00 -20.33 14.16
N MET A 283 5.45 -20.36 12.91
CA MET A 283 4.79 -21.13 11.86
C MET A 283 5.09 -22.62 11.99
N ASP A 284 4.11 -23.48 11.71
CA ASP A 284 4.26 -24.93 11.86
C ASP A 284 4.88 -25.60 10.62
N GLY A 285 4.70 -25.02 9.44
CA GLY A 285 5.02 -25.63 8.14
C GLY A 285 6.52 -25.64 7.80
N ASP A 286 7.07 -24.48 7.45
CA ASP A 286 8.47 -24.31 7.03
C ASP A 286 9.37 -23.82 8.18
N ASP A 287 10.64 -24.22 8.12
CA ASP A 287 11.74 -23.81 8.99
C ASP A 287 12.42 -22.49 8.57
N THR A 288 11.97 -21.90 7.46
CA THR A 288 12.43 -20.60 6.97
C THR A 288 11.34 -19.89 6.19
N PHE A 289 11.32 -18.55 6.27
CA PHE A 289 10.62 -17.64 5.37
C PHE A 289 11.33 -17.45 4.02
N GLY A 290 12.50 -18.06 3.85
CA GLY A 290 13.29 -18.05 2.62
C GLY A 290 14.09 -16.76 2.38
N VAL A 291 15.15 -16.94 1.59
CA VAL A 291 16.14 -15.93 1.22
C VAL A 291 16.29 -15.92 -0.30
N GLY A 292 16.39 -14.75 -0.91
CA GLY A 292 16.52 -14.60 -2.36
C GLY A 292 16.96 -13.19 -2.76
N SER A 293 17.17 -13.00 -4.06
CA SER A 293 17.55 -11.71 -4.64
C SER A 293 16.34 -10.79 -4.85
N ASN A 294 15.15 -11.33 -5.03
CA ASN A 294 13.90 -10.60 -5.16
C ASN A 294 12.82 -11.28 -4.31
N VAL A 295 12.54 -10.70 -3.14
CA VAL A 295 11.62 -11.26 -2.14
C VAL A 295 10.46 -10.32 -1.91
N ASN A 296 9.24 -10.79 -2.17
CA ASN A 296 8.01 -10.04 -1.91
C ASN A 296 7.26 -10.69 -0.75
N THR A 297 7.09 -9.95 0.34
CA THR A 297 6.29 -10.34 1.50
C THR A 297 4.99 -9.53 1.47
N LEU A 298 3.85 -10.21 1.39
CA LEU A 298 2.52 -9.63 1.21
C LEU A 298 1.59 -10.11 2.32
N LEU A 299 0.73 -9.24 2.81
CA LEU A 299 -0.29 -9.53 3.81
C LEU A 299 -1.66 -9.40 3.16
N TYR A 300 -2.50 -10.43 3.27
CA TYR A 300 -3.86 -10.48 2.74
C TYR A 300 -4.88 -10.64 3.86
N ASN A 301 -6.02 -9.94 3.77
CA ASN A 301 -7.16 -10.18 4.68
C ASN A 301 -7.91 -11.48 4.32
N LYS A 302 -8.97 -11.79 5.09
CA LYS A 302 -9.80 -12.99 4.87
C LYS A 302 -10.50 -12.97 3.51
N GLU A 303 -10.80 -11.78 3.00
CA GLU A 303 -11.46 -11.52 1.72
C GLU A 303 -10.51 -11.67 0.52
N GLY A 304 -9.20 -11.79 0.77
CA GLY A 304 -8.18 -11.92 -0.28
C GLY A 304 -7.67 -10.59 -0.83
N GLU A 305 -7.98 -9.47 -0.18
CA GLU A 305 -7.43 -8.16 -0.50
C GLU A 305 -6.03 -7.97 0.11
N GLU A 306 -5.12 -7.38 -0.66
CA GLU A 306 -3.78 -7.04 -0.19
C GLU A 306 -3.83 -5.84 0.76
N ARG A 307 -3.34 -6.04 1.99
CA ARG A 307 -3.32 -5.06 3.08
C ARG A 307 -1.95 -4.48 3.33
N ALA A 308 -0.86 -5.20 3.10
CA ALA A 308 0.48 -4.65 3.23
C ALA A 308 1.47 -5.41 2.36
N THR A 309 2.51 -4.72 1.91
CA THR A 309 3.55 -5.26 1.05
C THR A 309 4.92 -4.76 1.50
N HIS A 310 5.89 -5.66 1.47
CA HIS A 310 7.31 -5.42 1.71
C HIS A 310 8.11 -6.16 0.64
N ILE A 311 8.82 -5.40 -0.18
CA ILE A 311 9.64 -5.88 -1.30
C ILE A 311 11.09 -5.66 -0.94
N GLN A 312 11.88 -6.73 -0.98
CA GLN A 312 13.33 -6.71 -0.80
C GLN A 312 13.98 -7.10 -2.12
N ARG A 313 14.86 -6.25 -2.65
CA ARG A 313 15.67 -6.55 -3.85
C ARG A 313 17.14 -6.38 -3.55
N SER A 314 17.90 -7.46 -3.72
CA SER A 314 19.34 -7.53 -3.50
C SER A 314 20.04 -7.67 -4.86
N SER A 315 20.87 -6.71 -5.23
CA SER A 315 21.79 -6.85 -6.37
C SER A 315 23.18 -7.25 -5.88
N GLN A 316 23.77 -8.28 -6.49
CA GLN A 316 25.21 -8.51 -6.43
C GLN A 316 25.80 -7.85 -7.67
N SER A 317 26.57 -6.78 -7.49
CA SER A 317 27.46 -6.27 -8.54
C SER A 317 28.61 -7.27 -8.71
N GLY A 318 28.43 -8.24 -9.60
CA GLY A 318 29.52 -9.07 -10.07
C GLY A 318 30.43 -8.24 -10.97
N SER A 319 31.62 -7.88 -10.48
CA SER A 319 32.73 -7.51 -11.36
C SER A 319 33.16 -8.78 -12.11
N THR A 320 32.68 -8.94 -13.34
CA THR A 320 33.38 -9.74 -14.34
C THR A 320 34.66 -9.01 -14.73
N ASN A 321 35.80 -9.57 -14.30
CA ASN A 321 37.04 -9.70 -15.08
C ASN A 321 37.93 -10.73 -14.39
#